data_AF-A0A958QME2-F1
#
_entry.id   AF-A0A958QME2-F1
#
_cell.length_a   1.000
_cell.length_b   1.000
_cell.length_c   1.000
_cell.angle_alpha   90.00
_cell.angle_beta   90.00
_cell.angle_gamma   90.00
#
_symmetry.space_group_name_H-M   'P 1'
#
loop_
_entity.id
_entity.type
_entity.pdbx_description
1 polymer ?
#
loop_
_entity_poly.entity_id
_entity_poly.type
_entity_poly.pdbx_seq_one_letter_code
_entity_poly.pdbx_strand_id
1 'polypeptide(L)'
;MLIRIRFCLFLSILFSFLTGHAGEHFRLYSNKPQVQAELVEIENRIPLVVRQTIARPIKIKFKELDKNSKIYFGCERELKNIETSIAARVNTLFKIQDISEIEVHTGYLHELQKNPHRQVCGASVSTHFARAVTHEIIHIFDASISPSADEIKYTKRYCVRRGPQGRSSSQTQTGLCKNIKRKWRYSNSVRFLNLDNWSTTRSTKNVLQQNALDPYVFTSARESFAVQAEAFLYDPTFACHKPGMSSYYSEIFNVEPLGGH
;
A
#
# COMPACT_ATOMS: atom_id res chain seq x y z
N MET A 1 -64.20 -10.16 23.48
CA MET A 1 -63.31 -11.07 24.23
C MET A 1 -61.93 -10.43 24.27
N LEU A 2 -61.42 -10.20 25.48
CA LEU A 2 -60.09 -9.65 25.81
C LEU A 2 -58.97 -10.41 25.06
N ILE A 3 -57.80 -9.84 24.75
CA ILE A 3 -56.74 -9.52 25.72
C ILE A 3 -55.74 -8.51 25.11
N ARG A 4 -55.46 -7.45 25.88
CA ARG A 4 -54.24 -6.62 25.80
C ARG A 4 -53.12 -7.34 26.55
N ILE A 5 -51.92 -7.43 25.97
CA ILE A 5 -50.68 -7.57 26.76
C ILE A 5 -49.70 -6.49 26.29
N ARG A 6 -49.45 -5.54 27.19
CA ARG A 6 -48.25 -4.70 27.20
C ARG A 6 -47.12 -5.53 27.81
N PHE A 7 -45.96 -5.54 27.17
CA PHE A 7 -44.69 -5.70 27.88
C PHE A 7 -43.72 -4.63 27.40
N CYS A 8 -43.40 -3.70 28.29
CA CYS A 8 -42.21 -2.89 28.21
C CYS A 8 -41.02 -3.79 28.56
N LEU A 9 -39.96 -3.73 27.76
CA LEU A 9 -38.61 -3.97 28.27
C LEU A 9 -37.62 -3.12 27.47
N PHE A 10 -37.07 -2.14 28.19
CA PHE A 10 -35.89 -1.38 27.83
C PHE A 10 -34.75 -2.34 27.48
N LEU A 11 -34.16 -2.22 26.29
CA LEU A 11 -32.72 -2.42 26.14
C LEU A 11 -32.16 -1.53 25.03
N SER A 12 -31.37 -0.58 25.51
CA SER A 12 -30.50 0.39 24.88
C SER A 12 -29.85 0.02 23.54
N ILE A 13 -29.92 0.98 22.61
CA ILE A 13 -28.92 1.36 21.61
C ILE A 13 -28.36 0.21 20.75
N LEU A 14 -29.14 -0.20 19.76
CA LEU A 14 -28.60 -0.69 18.49
C LEU A 14 -28.83 0.42 17.46
N PHE A 15 -27.77 1.17 17.15
CA PHE A 15 -27.73 1.99 15.96
C PHE A 15 -27.74 1.06 14.75
N SER A 16 -28.94 0.75 14.26
CA SER A 16 -29.15 0.22 12.93
C SER A 16 -28.98 1.35 11.92
N PHE A 17 -27.84 1.41 11.25
CA PHE A 17 -27.74 2.04 9.94
C PHE A 17 -27.53 0.95 8.90
N LEU A 18 -28.65 0.48 8.35
CA LEU A 18 -28.70 -0.24 7.08
C LEU A 18 -29.44 0.66 6.09
N THR A 19 -28.68 1.37 5.26
CA THR A 19 -29.14 1.86 3.96
C THR A 19 -28.01 1.60 2.98
N GLY A 20 -28.24 0.67 2.06
CA GLY A 20 -27.23 0.12 1.16
C GLY A 20 -26.56 1.15 0.26
N HIS A 21 -25.24 1.05 0.13
CA HIS A 21 -24.48 0.64 -1.06
C HIS A 21 -23.19 -0.01 -0.50
N ALA A 22 -22.65 -1.03 -1.14
CA ALA A 22 -21.48 -1.77 -0.67
C ALA A 22 -20.29 -0.84 -0.30
N GLY A 23 -19.62 -1.10 0.83
CA GLY A 23 -18.28 -0.58 1.09
C GLY A 23 -17.94 -0.19 2.54
N GLU A 24 -18.01 -1.13 3.49
CA GLU A 24 -17.22 -1.02 4.72
C GLU A 24 -16.12 -2.08 4.68
N HIS A 25 -14.90 -1.72 4.32
CA HIS A 25 -13.83 -2.69 4.13
C HIS A 25 -12.52 -2.41 4.87
N PHE A 26 -12.54 -1.58 5.91
CA PHE A 26 -11.44 -1.47 6.87
C PHE A 26 -11.99 -1.46 8.31
N ARG A 27 -11.33 -2.21 9.22
CA ARG A 27 -11.69 -2.20 10.65
C ARG A 27 -10.43 -2.18 11.51
N LEU A 28 -10.21 -1.02 12.14
CA LEU A 28 -9.14 -0.77 13.10
C LEU A 28 -9.72 -0.93 14.52
N TYR A 29 -9.07 -1.71 15.39
CA TYR A 29 -9.55 -1.95 16.76
C TYR A 29 -8.52 -1.57 17.82
N SER A 30 -8.99 -0.89 18.88
CA SER A 30 -8.30 -0.66 20.15
C SER A 30 -9.34 -0.57 21.26
N ASN A 31 -9.00 -0.94 22.49
CA ASN A 31 -9.94 -0.85 23.64
C ASN A 31 -9.96 0.54 24.29
N LYS A 32 -9.16 1.49 23.81
CA LYS A 32 -9.08 2.85 24.36
C LYS A 32 -9.86 3.84 23.48
N PRO A 33 -10.85 4.58 24.02
CA PRO A 33 -11.69 5.49 23.22
C PRO A 33 -10.91 6.54 22.43
N GLN A 34 -9.88 7.13 23.01
CA GLN A 34 -9.02 8.12 22.33
C GLN A 34 -8.32 7.52 21.10
N VAL A 35 -7.83 6.28 21.21
CA VAL A 35 -7.19 5.58 20.10
C VAL A 35 -8.22 5.19 19.05
N GLN A 36 -9.45 4.81 19.45
CA GLN A 36 -10.51 4.50 18.49
C GLN A 36 -10.88 5.71 17.63
N ALA A 37 -11.03 6.89 18.24
CA ALA A 37 -11.32 8.11 17.49
C ALA A 37 -10.23 8.42 16.46
N GLU A 38 -8.96 8.27 16.86
CA GLU A 38 -7.81 8.47 15.97
C GLU A 38 -7.77 7.43 14.85
N LEU A 39 -8.09 6.17 15.13
CA LEU A 39 -8.14 5.11 14.13
C LEU A 39 -9.20 5.40 13.05
N VAL A 40 -10.34 5.98 13.43
CA VAL A 40 -11.36 6.44 12.46
C VAL A 40 -10.82 7.58 11.59
N GLU A 41 -10.09 8.52 12.17
CA GLU A 41 -9.45 9.59 11.40
C GLU A 41 -8.40 9.04 10.42
N ILE A 42 -7.58 8.09 10.87
CA ILE A 42 -6.58 7.42 10.05
C ILE A 42 -7.24 6.68 8.88
N GLU A 43 -8.34 5.97 9.11
CA GLU A 43 -9.08 5.31 8.03
C GLU A 43 -9.54 6.31 6.95
N ASN A 44 -10.01 7.49 7.37
CA ASN A 44 -10.42 8.55 6.45
C ASN A 44 -9.24 9.19 5.71
N ARG A 45 -8.01 9.09 6.25
CA ARG A 45 -6.78 9.52 5.57
C ARG A 45 -6.28 8.53 4.52
N ILE A 46 -6.70 7.26 4.59
CA ILE A 46 -6.40 6.29 3.53
C ILE A 46 -7.21 6.67 2.28
N PRO A 47 -6.54 6.91 1.13
CA PRO A 47 -7.20 7.31 -0.09
C PRO A 47 -8.38 6.40 -0.43
N LEU A 48 -9.51 6.99 -0.81
CA LEU A 48 -10.74 6.24 -1.09
C LEU A 48 -10.51 5.13 -2.12
N VAL A 49 -9.71 5.41 -3.14
CA VAL A 49 -9.34 4.42 -4.15
C VAL A 49 -8.67 3.19 -3.55
N VAL A 50 -7.75 3.38 -2.61
CA VAL A 50 -7.08 2.28 -1.90
C VAL A 50 -8.08 1.49 -1.08
N ARG A 51 -9.03 2.18 -0.43
CA ARG A 51 -10.09 1.53 0.36
C ARG A 51 -11.06 0.71 -0.49
N GLN A 52 -11.40 1.20 -1.69
CA GLN A 52 -12.33 0.54 -2.62
C GLN A 52 -11.70 -0.54 -3.48
N THR A 53 -10.39 -0.43 -3.70
CA THR A 53 -9.60 -1.36 -4.50
C THR A 53 -9.70 -2.80 -3.99
N ILE A 54 -9.94 -2.98 -2.69
CA ILE A 54 -10.09 -4.29 -2.07
C ILE A 54 -11.56 -4.52 -1.74
N ALA A 55 -12.22 -5.37 -2.53
CA ALA A 55 -13.63 -5.71 -2.41
C ALA A 55 -13.96 -6.60 -1.18
N ARG A 56 -13.16 -6.52 -0.12
CA ARG A 56 -13.29 -7.32 1.09
C ARG A 56 -12.68 -6.61 2.29
N PRO A 57 -13.18 -6.84 3.51
CA PRO A 57 -12.65 -6.19 4.69
C PRO A 57 -11.22 -6.64 5.00
N ILE A 58 -10.38 -5.67 5.36
CA ILE A 58 -9.05 -5.91 5.93
C ILE A 58 -9.07 -5.55 7.40
N LYS A 59 -8.61 -6.49 8.22
CA LYS A 59 -8.41 -6.33 9.65
C LYS A 59 -6.99 -5.81 9.92
N ILE A 60 -6.87 -4.83 10.80
CA ILE A 60 -5.57 -4.40 11.30
C ILE A 60 -5.33 -5.03 12.67
N LYS A 61 -4.17 -5.67 12.83
CA LYS A 61 -3.77 -6.32 14.08
C LYS A 61 -2.46 -5.76 14.57
N PHE A 62 -2.46 -5.27 15.80
CA PHE A 62 -1.25 -4.79 16.43
C PHE A 62 -0.40 -5.94 16.97
N LYS A 63 0.87 -6.00 16.60
CA LYS A 63 1.86 -6.98 17.09
C LYS A 63 3.24 -6.35 17.25
N GLU A 64 4.05 -6.94 18.11
CA GLU A 64 5.50 -6.75 18.05
C GLU A 64 6.01 -7.52 16.83
N LEU A 65 6.52 -6.81 15.83
CA LEU A 65 6.87 -7.42 14.53
C LEU A 65 8.28 -8.02 14.54
N ASP A 66 9.13 -7.59 15.49
CA ASP A 66 10.41 -8.19 15.85
C ASP A 66 10.66 -7.99 17.36
N LYS A 67 11.38 -8.91 18.01
CA LYS A 67 11.67 -8.88 19.46
C LYS A 67 12.52 -7.68 19.87
N ASN A 68 13.26 -7.10 18.91
CA ASN A 68 14.12 -5.95 19.13
C ASN A 68 13.70 -4.72 18.30
N SER A 69 12.65 -4.80 17.47
CA SER A 69 12.24 -3.64 16.66
C SER A 69 11.59 -2.60 17.56
N LYS A 70 12.21 -1.43 17.65
CA LYS A 70 11.49 -0.21 18.01
C LYS A 70 10.95 0.37 16.72
N ILE A 71 9.68 0.78 16.73
CA ILE A 71 9.22 1.67 15.66
C ILE A 71 9.96 2.99 15.83
N TYR A 72 10.61 3.43 14.76
CA TYR A 72 11.33 4.69 14.76
C TYR A 72 10.58 5.68 13.87
N PHE A 73 10.28 6.82 14.46
CA PHE A 73 9.61 7.94 13.83
C PHE A 73 10.61 9.09 13.66
N GLY A 74 11.60 8.91 12.79
CA GLY A 74 12.55 9.96 12.49
C GLY A 74 12.93 9.97 11.02
N CYS A 75 13.70 10.97 10.62
CA CYS A 75 13.94 11.28 9.22
C CYS A 75 15.19 10.57 8.72
N GLU A 76 15.17 10.17 7.45
CA GLU A 76 16.24 9.41 6.77
C GLU A 76 17.67 9.89 7.01
N ARG A 77 17.89 11.18 7.25
CA ARG A 77 19.23 11.72 7.52
C ARG A 77 19.83 11.22 8.84
N GLU A 78 19.02 10.70 9.77
CA GLU A 78 19.47 10.10 11.03
C GLU A 78 19.50 8.56 11.00
N LEU A 79 19.03 7.93 9.92
CA LEU A 79 18.78 6.48 9.82
C LEU A 79 20.00 5.63 9.42
N LYS A 80 21.23 6.06 9.67
CA LYS A 80 22.44 5.32 9.24
C LYS A 80 22.58 3.92 9.88
N ASN A 81 21.82 3.60 10.94
CA ASN A 81 22.01 2.38 11.74
C ASN A 81 20.71 1.61 12.07
N ILE A 82 19.56 1.91 11.46
CA ILE A 82 18.32 1.19 11.77
C ILE A 82 18.14 0.05 10.76
N GLU A 83 18.83 -1.06 11.03
CA GLU A 83 18.33 -2.35 10.59
C GLU A 83 16.92 -2.55 11.20
N THR A 84 15.94 -2.90 10.35
CA THR A 84 14.71 -3.64 10.69
C THR A 84 13.52 -2.95 11.42
N SER A 85 13.29 -1.64 11.34
CA SER A 85 11.98 -1.11 11.80
C SER A 85 10.85 -1.41 10.79
N ILE A 86 10.27 -2.61 10.86
CA ILE A 86 9.05 -2.96 10.12
C ILE A 86 7.88 -2.24 10.79
N ALA A 87 7.30 -1.26 10.11
CA ALA A 87 6.17 -0.47 10.60
C ALA A 87 4.84 -1.24 10.49
N ALA A 88 4.66 -1.95 9.39
CA ALA A 88 3.54 -2.84 9.12
C ALA A 88 4.01 -3.97 8.20
N ARG A 89 3.24 -5.07 8.15
CA ARG A 89 3.43 -6.15 7.19
C ARG A 89 2.13 -6.90 6.93
N VAL A 90 1.94 -7.39 5.73
CA VAL A 90 0.96 -8.43 5.44
C VAL A 90 1.50 -9.82 5.82
N ASN A 91 0.66 -10.65 6.44
CA ASN A 91 1.03 -12.03 6.72
C ASN A 91 0.97 -12.86 5.43
N THR A 92 2.14 -13.29 4.94
CA THR A 92 2.27 -14.03 3.68
C THR A 92 2.13 -15.54 3.82
N LEU A 93 1.75 -16.07 4.99
CA LEU A 93 1.56 -17.51 5.19
C LEU A 93 0.40 -18.08 4.35
N PHE A 94 -0.51 -17.22 3.88
CA PHE A 94 -1.64 -17.59 3.02
C PHE A 94 -1.44 -17.06 1.58
N LYS A 95 -2.23 -17.58 0.62
CA LYS A 95 -2.26 -16.99 -0.73
C LYS A 95 -2.66 -15.51 -0.58
N ILE A 96 -2.00 -14.62 -1.31
CA ILE A 96 -2.19 -13.17 -1.13
C ILE A 96 -3.65 -12.73 -1.32
N GLN A 97 -4.39 -13.46 -2.16
CA GLN A 97 -5.83 -13.27 -2.38
C GLN A 97 -6.67 -13.46 -1.11
N ASP A 98 -6.18 -14.23 -0.14
CA ASP A 98 -6.86 -14.56 1.12
C ASP A 98 -6.38 -13.68 2.31
N ILE A 99 -5.45 -12.74 2.08
CA ILE A 99 -4.88 -11.90 3.15
C ILE A 99 -5.92 -10.93 3.69
N SER A 100 -6.58 -11.29 4.78
CA SER A 100 -7.57 -10.46 5.47
C SER A 100 -6.98 -9.67 6.65
N GLU A 101 -5.67 -9.73 6.87
CA GLU A 101 -5.02 -9.12 8.03
C GLU A 101 -3.70 -8.41 7.66
N ILE A 102 -3.56 -7.16 8.11
CA ILE A 102 -2.29 -6.42 8.14
C ILE A 102 -1.83 -6.37 9.59
N GLU A 103 -0.61 -6.80 9.84
CA GLU A 103 0.03 -6.69 11.15
C GLU A 103 0.76 -5.35 11.24
N VAL A 104 0.42 -4.53 12.23
CA VAL A 104 1.02 -3.21 12.45
C VAL A 104 1.81 -3.23 13.75
N HIS A 105 2.96 -2.55 13.77
CA HIS A 105 3.81 -2.50 14.95
C HIS A 105 3.06 -1.87 16.15
N THR A 106 3.08 -2.52 17.32
CA THR A 106 2.41 -2.03 18.56
C THR A 106 2.88 -0.63 18.98
N GLY A 107 4.10 -0.25 18.62
CA GLY A 107 4.61 1.10 18.87
C GLY A 107 3.77 2.23 18.26
N TYR A 108 3.00 1.98 17.19
CA TYR A 108 2.00 2.95 16.72
C TYR A 108 0.92 3.22 17.77
N LEU A 109 0.43 2.20 18.49
CA LEU A 109 -0.57 2.42 19.55
C LEU A 109 -0.02 3.31 20.66
N HIS A 110 1.26 3.16 20.98
CA HIS A 110 1.91 3.99 21.99
C HIS A 110 1.96 5.46 21.55
N GLU A 111 2.45 5.72 20.33
CA GLU A 111 2.55 7.10 19.84
C GLU A 111 1.18 7.73 19.55
N LEU A 112 0.21 6.99 19.01
CA LEU A 112 -1.15 7.49 18.79
C LEU A 112 -1.86 7.83 20.11
N GLN A 113 -1.58 7.11 21.19
CA GLN A 113 -2.11 7.46 22.51
C GLN A 113 -1.43 8.71 23.08
N LYS A 114 -0.12 8.86 22.83
CA LYS A 114 0.69 9.93 23.42
C LYS A 114 0.51 11.26 22.70
N ASN A 115 0.69 11.28 21.39
CA ASN A 115 0.61 12.48 20.56
C ASN A 115 0.43 12.11 19.08
N PRO A 116 -0.80 11.83 18.62
CA PRO A 116 -1.06 11.39 17.24
C PRO A 116 -0.72 12.46 16.19
N HIS A 117 -0.82 13.74 16.56
CA HIS A 117 -0.53 14.88 15.67
C HIS A 117 0.94 15.32 15.69
N ARG A 118 1.81 14.64 16.46
CA ARG A 118 3.25 14.92 16.49
C ARG A 118 3.79 14.87 15.06
N GLN A 119 4.44 15.95 14.64
CA GLN A 119 5.06 16.04 13.33
C GLN A 119 6.38 15.27 13.29
N VAL A 120 6.53 14.44 12.28
CA VAL A 120 7.68 13.59 11.98
C VAL A 120 7.94 13.75 10.49
N CYS A 121 9.05 14.38 10.12
CA CYS A 121 9.45 14.52 8.70
C CYS A 121 8.38 15.15 7.80
N GLY A 122 7.67 16.16 8.32
CA GLY A 122 6.64 16.89 7.58
C GLY A 122 5.25 16.24 7.58
N ALA A 123 5.04 15.14 8.32
CA ALA A 123 3.74 14.49 8.46
C ALA A 123 3.45 14.07 9.91
N SER A 124 2.17 13.98 10.28
CA SER A 124 1.78 13.51 11.62
C SER A 124 2.04 12.01 11.80
N VAL A 125 2.15 11.52 13.05
CA VAL A 125 2.20 10.06 13.35
C VAL A 125 0.99 9.34 12.73
N SER A 126 -0.19 9.94 12.78
CA SER A 126 -1.40 9.40 12.14
C SER A 126 -1.27 9.30 10.62
N THR A 127 -0.65 10.30 9.98
CA THR A 127 -0.36 10.25 8.54
C THR A 127 0.66 9.14 8.23
N HIS A 128 1.71 8.98 9.04
CA HIS A 128 2.67 7.89 8.88
C HIS A 128 2.02 6.51 9.01
N PHE A 129 1.09 6.36 9.96
CA PHE A 129 0.28 5.15 10.07
C PHE A 129 -0.53 4.91 8.79
N ALA A 130 -1.27 5.92 8.34
CA ALA A 130 -2.11 5.81 7.14
C ALA A 130 -1.28 5.40 5.92
N ARG A 131 -0.09 5.97 5.76
CA ARG A 131 0.90 5.61 4.74
C ARG A 131 1.35 4.16 4.87
N ALA A 132 1.81 3.73 6.06
CA ALA A 132 2.23 2.34 6.29
C ALA A 132 1.12 1.31 6.00
N VAL A 133 -0.12 1.60 6.38
CA VAL A 133 -1.26 0.74 6.02
C VAL A 133 -1.56 0.78 4.52
N THR A 134 -1.48 1.96 3.90
CA THR A 134 -1.64 2.11 2.44
C THR A 134 -0.61 1.29 1.67
N HIS A 135 0.65 1.31 2.09
CA HIS A 135 1.74 0.50 1.53
C HIS A 135 1.40 -0.99 1.53
N GLU A 136 0.95 -1.51 2.67
CA GLU A 136 0.55 -2.91 2.79
C GLU A 136 -0.70 -3.25 1.97
N ILE A 137 -1.64 -2.33 1.81
CA ILE A 137 -2.79 -2.50 0.92
C ILE A 137 -2.34 -2.57 -0.55
N ILE A 138 -1.39 -1.72 -0.95
CA ILE A 138 -0.83 -1.74 -2.31
C ILE A 138 -0.18 -3.09 -2.61
N HIS A 139 0.49 -3.71 -1.64
CA HIS A 139 0.99 -5.08 -1.77
C HIS A 139 -0.10 -6.11 -2.03
N ILE A 140 -1.25 -5.97 -1.36
CA ILE A 140 -2.40 -6.85 -1.58
C ILE A 140 -2.99 -6.59 -2.98
N PHE A 141 -3.17 -5.34 -3.36
CA PHE A 141 -3.63 -4.93 -4.68
C PHE A 141 -2.78 -5.55 -5.79
N ASP A 142 -1.46 -5.31 -5.74
CA ASP A 142 -0.47 -5.78 -6.71
C ASP A 142 -0.56 -7.29 -6.97
N ALA A 143 -0.88 -8.06 -5.94
CA ALA A 143 -0.95 -9.52 -6.00
C ALA A 143 -2.37 -10.08 -6.20
N SER A 144 -3.40 -9.25 -6.16
CA SER A 144 -4.81 -9.65 -6.30
C SER A 144 -5.35 -9.53 -7.73
N ILE A 145 -4.67 -8.78 -8.60
CA ILE A 145 -5.17 -8.40 -9.92
C ILE A 145 -4.62 -9.27 -11.04
N SER A 146 -5.41 -9.40 -12.11
CA SER A 146 -5.02 -9.97 -13.39
C SER A 146 -4.69 -8.86 -14.39
N PRO A 147 -3.79 -9.09 -15.35
CA PRO A 147 -3.38 -8.05 -16.30
C PRO A 147 -4.58 -7.49 -17.07
N SER A 148 -4.65 -6.16 -17.19
CA SER A 148 -5.60 -5.50 -18.09
C SER A 148 -5.30 -5.87 -19.55
N ALA A 149 -6.30 -5.70 -20.43
CA ALA A 149 -6.10 -5.92 -21.86
C ALA A 149 -4.98 -5.02 -22.44
N ASP A 150 -4.86 -3.79 -21.93
CA ASP A 150 -3.82 -2.86 -22.32
C ASP A 150 -2.43 -3.28 -21.83
N GLU A 151 -2.31 -3.81 -20.61
CA GLU A 151 -1.05 -4.41 -20.12
C GLU A 151 -0.61 -5.58 -20.99
N ILE A 152 -1.54 -6.46 -21.38
CA ILE A 152 -1.27 -7.58 -22.29
C ILE A 152 -0.80 -7.06 -23.65
N LYS A 153 -1.49 -6.05 -24.20
CA LYS A 153 -1.19 -5.45 -25.51
C LYS A 153 0.16 -4.75 -25.52
N TYR A 154 0.45 -3.94 -24.50
CA TYR A 154 1.74 -3.28 -24.31
C TYR A 154 2.86 -4.31 -24.24
N THR A 155 2.69 -5.33 -23.39
CA THR A 155 3.69 -6.38 -23.21
C THR A 155 3.97 -7.13 -24.51
N LYS A 156 2.93 -7.54 -25.27
CA LYS A 156 3.09 -8.17 -26.58
C LYS A 156 3.90 -7.30 -27.54
N ARG A 157 3.55 -6.01 -27.66
CA ARG A 157 4.27 -5.06 -28.53
C ARG A 157 5.74 -4.90 -28.11
N TYR A 158 5.98 -4.73 -26.81
CA TYR A 158 7.33 -4.58 -26.26
C TYR A 158 8.19 -5.81 -26.58
N CYS A 159 7.66 -7.01 -26.33
CA CYS A 159 8.36 -8.27 -26.52
C CYS A 159 8.57 -8.63 -28.00
N VAL A 160 7.60 -8.36 -28.88
CA VAL A 160 7.73 -8.60 -30.33
C VAL A 160 8.78 -7.65 -30.93
N ARG A 161 8.75 -6.36 -30.58
CA ARG A 161 9.69 -5.36 -31.13
C ARG A 161 11.14 -5.61 -30.75
N ARG A 162 11.38 -6.31 -29.63
CA ARG A 162 12.73 -6.59 -29.11
C ARG A 162 13.23 -8.00 -29.43
N GLY A 163 12.33 -8.95 -29.74
CA GLY A 163 12.62 -10.27 -30.28
C GLY A 163 13.52 -11.17 -29.39
N PRO A 164 13.59 -12.49 -29.66
CA PRO A 164 14.63 -13.36 -29.08
C PRO A 164 16.01 -13.15 -29.71
N GLN A 165 16.09 -12.42 -30.83
CA GLN A 165 17.29 -12.29 -31.68
C GLN A 165 17.93 -10.90 -31.68
N GLY A 166 17.37 -9.93 -30.96
CA GLY A 166 18.16 -8.75 -30.59
C GLY A 166 19.27 -9.22 -29.66
N ARG A 167 20.53 -9.15 -30.11
CA ARG A 167 21.75 -9.48 -29.35
C ARG A 167 21.93 -8.60 -28.09
N SER A 168 21.01 -8.70 -27.14
CA SER A 168 21.18 -8.18 -25.79
C SER A 168 21.04 -9.36 -24.85
N SER A 169 22.20 -9.84 -24.43
CA SER A 169 22.48 -10.98 -23.55
C SER A 169 22.02 -10.75 -22.10
N SER A 170 20.83 -10.19 -21.89
CA SER A 170 20.29 -10.06 -20.54
C SER A 170 19.26 -11.17 -20.30
N GLN A 171 19.62 -12.11 -19.41
CA GLN A 171 18.69 -13.08 -18.83
C GLN A 171 17.40 -12.45 -18.28
N THR A 172 17.40 -11.12 -18.04
CA THR A 172 16.25 -10.33 -17.61
C THR A 172 15.20 -10.12 -18.72
N GLN A 173 15.58 -9.89 -19.98
CA GLN A 173 14.62 -9.71 -21.09
C GLN A 173 13.86 -10.99 -21.44
N THR A 174 14.53 -12.14 -21.40
CA THR A 174 13.85 -13.43 -21.63
C THR A 174 12.93 -13.79 -20.47
N GLY A 175 13.26 -13.44 -19.22
CA GLY A 175 12.37 -13.63 -18.06
C GLY A 175 11.11 -12.76 -18.10
N LEU A 176 11.27 -11.47 -18.44
CA LEU A 176 10.18 -10.48 -18.56
C LEU A 176 9.08 -10.92 -19.53
N CYS A 177 9.48 -11.39 -20.72
CA CYS A 177 8.54 -11.77 -21.77
C CYS A 177 8.03 -13.22 -21.67
N LYS A 178 8.68 -14.10 -20.90
CA LYS A 178 8.28 -15.51 -20.74
C LYS A 178 7.16 -15.74 -19.73
N ASN A 179 6.94 -14.84 -18.76
CA ASN A 179 6.12 -15.12 -17.58
C ASN A 179 4.76 -14.40 -17.51
N ILE A 180 4.25 -13.84 -18.62
CA ILE A 180 2.97 -13.10 -18.68
C ILE A 180 1.79 -13.90 -18.11
N LYS A 181 1.86 -15.24 -18.14
CA LYS A 181 0.77 -16.14 -17.74
C LYS A 181 0.88 -16.75 -16.34
N ARG A 182 1.96 -16.51 -15.57
CA ARG A 182 2.13 -17.14 -14.25
C ARG A 182 2.38 -16.10 -13.16
N LYS A 183 1.42 -15.98 -12.23
CA LYS A 183 1.45 -15.07 -11.06
C LYS A 183 1.77 -13.61 -11.44
N TRP A 184 0.99 -13.08 -12.38
CA TRP A 184 1.11 -11.70 -12.81
C TRP A 184 0.85 -10.71 -11.66
N ARG A 185 1.59 -9.61 -11.68
CA ARG A 185 1.53 -8.48 -10.74
C ARG A 185 1.89 -7.20 -11.49
N TYR A 186 1.40 -6.05 -11.06
CA TYR A 186 1.82 -4.77 -11.64
C TYR A 186 3.32 -4.51 -11.40
N SER A 187 3.84 -4.85 -10.22
CA SER A 187 5.26 -4.78 -9.86
C SER A 187 6.18 -5.63 -10.74
N ASN A 188 5.63 -6.66 -11.40
CA ASN A 188 6.35 -7.51 -12.35
C ASN A 188 5.94 -7.25 -13.80
N SER A 189 5.09 -6.26 -14.07
CA SER A 189 4.65 -5.93 -15.42
C SER A 189 5.80 -5.34 -16.24
N VAL A 190 5.82 -5.63 -17.54
CA VAL A 190 6.86 -5.09 -18.44
C VAL A 190 6.77 -3.58 -18.52
N ARG A 191 5.57 -3.00 -18.43
CA ARG A 191 5.37 -1.55 -18.44
C ARG A 191 5.98 -0.91 -17.19
N PHE A 192 5.63 -1.39 -16.00
CA PHE A 192 6.19 -0.88 -14.74
C PHE A 192 7.71 -1.00 -14.71
N LEU A 193 8.26 -2.18 -14.98
CA LEU A 193 9.70 -2.42 -14.90
C LEU A 193 10.49 -1.56 -15.90
N ASN A 194 9.90 -1.26 -17.06
CA ASN A 194 10.48 -0.34 -18.03
C ASN A 194 10.39 1.13 -17.57
N LEU A 195 9.28 1.56 -16.98
CA LEU A 195 9.11 2.92 -16.43
C LEU A 195 10.00 3.18 -15.22
N ASP A 196 10.12 2.20 -14.33
CA ASP A 196 10.95 2.29 -13.13
C ASP A 196 12.45 2.09 -13.43
N ASN A 197 12.78 1.75 -14.68
CA ASN A 197 14.12 1.33 -15.10
C ASN A 197 14.68 0.24 -14.17
N TRP A 198 13.83 -0.74 -13.82
CA TRP A 198 14.18 -1.80 -12.89
C TRP A 198 15.11 -2.82 -13.56
N SER A 199 16.26 -3.06 -12.93
CA SER A 199 17.19 -4.14 -13.28
C SER A 199 17.43 -5.03 -12.07
N THR A 200 17.53 -6.35 -12.27
CA THR A 200 17.92 -7.29 -11.22
C THR A 200 19.36 -7.06 -10.72
N THR A 201 20.17 -6.28 -11.44
CA THR A 201 21.54 -5.89 -11.06
C THR A 201 21.63 -4.50 -10.45
N ARG A 202 20.49 -3.85 -10.14
CA ARG A 202 20.44 -2.52 -9.52
C ARG A 202 21.13 -2.62 -8.15
N SER A 203 22.41 -2.28 -8.09
CA SER A 203 23.11 -2.16 -6.83
C SER A 203 22.60 -0.92 -6.09
N THR A 204 22.51 -1.03 -4.77
CA THR A 204 22.22 0.06 -3.81
C THR A 204 23.32 1.13 -3.77
N LYS A 205 24.10 1.31 -4.84
CA LYS A 205 25.23 2.25 -4.93
C LYS A 205 25.17 3.16 -6.17
N ASN A 206 24.13 3.07 -6.99
CA ASN A 206 24.02 3.88 -8.20
C ASN A 206 23.42 5.26 -7.92
N VAL A 207 23.83 6.25 -8.74
CA VAL A 207 23.41 7.66 -8.76
C VAL A 207 21.89 7.88 -8.68
N LEU A 208 21.08 6.87 -9.03
CA LEU A 208 19.61 6.88 -8.87
C LEU A 208 19.13 6.95 -7.41
N GLN A 209 19.95 6.61 -6.42
CA GLN A 209 19.62 6.80 -5.00
C GLN A 209 19.48 8.27 -4.60
N GLN A 210 20.17 9.19 -5.28
CA GLN A 210 20.19 10.59 -4.89
C GLN A 210 18.85 11.31 -5.13
N ASN A 211 17.98 10.74 -5.97
CA ASN A 211 16.67 11.29 -6.31
C ASN A 211 15.50 10.38 -5.88
N ALA A 212 15.76 9.27 -5.20
CA ALA A 212 14.70 8.41 -4.66
C ALA A 212 14.27 8.92 -3.29
N LEU A 213 12.96 9.08 -3.10
CA LEU A 213 12.38 9.59 -1.85
C LEU A 213 12.51 8.62 -0.66
N ASP A 214 12.80 7.34 -0.93
CA ASP A 214 12.94 6.29 0.10
C ASP A 214 13.87 5.16 -0.40
N PRO A 215 14.93 4.77 0.34
CA PRO A 215 15.83 3.65 0.00
C PRO A 215 15.12 2.29 -0.17
N TYR A 216 13.95 2.12 0.42
CA TYR A 216 13.17 0.88 0.36
C TYR A 216 12.73 0.55 -1.07
N VAL A 217 12.66 1.55 -1.97
CA VAL A 217 12.44 1.32 -3.41
C VAL A 217 13.47 0.37 -4.02
N PHE A 218 14.68 0.27 -3.48
CA PHE A 218 15.75 -0.54 -4.06
C PHE A 218 15.76 -1.99 -3.57
N THR A 219 14.88 -2.37 -2.64
CA THR A 219 14.89 -3.72 -2.05
C THR A 219 14.33 -4.78 -3.00
N SER A 220 13.25 -4.46 -3.72
CA SER A 220 12.66 -5.33 -4.74
C SER A 220 11.72 -4.53 -5.64
N ALA A 221 11.38 -5.07 -6.82
CA ALA A 221 10.40 -4.43 -7.71
C ALA A 221 9.03 -4.27 -7.03
N ARG A 222 8.70 -5.19 -6.12
CA ARG A 222 7.48 -5.16 -5.32
C ARG A 222 7.47 -3.96 -4.36
N GLU A 223 8.56 -3.74 -3.64
CA GLU A 223 8.66 -2.55 -2.76
C GLU A 223 8.79 -1.27 -3.57
N SER A 224 9.52 -1.28 -4.70
CA SER A 224 9.56 -0.12 -5.62
C SER A 224 8.16 0.30 -6.08
N PHE A 225 7.32 -0.67 -6.41
CA PHE A 225 5.93 -0.41 -6.78
C PHE A 225 5.14 0.18 -5.61
N ALA A 226 5.18 -0.46 -4.43
CA ALA A 226 4.43 -0.02 -3.26
C ALA A 226 4.84 1.38 -2.77
N VAL A 227 6.15 1.63 -2.64
CA VAL A 227 6.67 2.94 -2.20
C VAL A 227 6.33 4.05 -3.21
N GLN A 228 6.48 3.80 -4.52
CA GLN A 228 6.16 4.82 -5.51
C GLN A 228 4.65 5.07 -5.63
N ALA A 229 3.82 4.04 -5.46
CA ALA A 229 2.37 4.19 -5.39
C ALA A 229 1.94 4.96 -4.13
N GLU A 230 2.58 4.71 -2.97
CA GLU A 230 2.39 5.52 -1.77
C GLU A 230 2.73 6.98 -2.03
N ALA A 231 3.90 7.26 -2.62
CA ALA A 231 4.29 8.62 -2.97
C ALA A 231 3.31 9.28 -3.94
N PHE A 232 2.83 8.56 -4.96
CA PHE A 232 1.79 9.05 -5.87
C PHE A 232 0.51 9.50 -5.13
N LEU A 233 0.14 8.79 -4.05
CA LEU A 233 -1.07 9.04 -3.29
C LEU A 233 -0.94 10.10 -2.19
N TYR A 234 0.29 10.42 -1.74
CA TYR A 234 0.52 11.30 -0.58
C TYR A 234 1.46 12.48 -0.84
N ASP A 235 2.29 12.44 -1.89
CA ASP A 235 3.24 13.50 -2.23
C ASP A 235 2.71 14.34 -3.42
N PRO A 236 2.31 15.61 -3.19
CA PRO A 236 1.78 16.48 -4.24
C PRO A 236 2.83 16.85 -5.31
N THR A 237 4.12 16.59 -5.08
CA THR A 237 5.19 16.86 -6.04
C THR A 237 5.53 15.64 -6.90
N PHE A 238 4.93 14.47 -6.64
CA PHE A 238 5.26 13.22 -7.31
C PHE A 238 5.11 13.30 -8.84
N ALA A 239 4.03 13.92 -9.33
CA ALA A 239 3.77 14.07 -10.75
C ALA A 239 4.85 14.91 -11.47
N CYS A 240 5.39 15.93 -10.80
CA CYS A 240 6.48 16.76 -11.32
C CYS A 240 7.78 15.96 -11.44
N HIS A 241 8.11 15.16 -10.44
CA HIS A 241 9.36 14.38 -10.42
C HIS A 241 9.30 13.14 -11.31
N LYS A 242 8.13 12.51 -11.43
CA LYS A 242 7.94 11.20 -12.11
C LYS A 242 6.66 11.19 -12.97
N PRO A 243 6.55 12.04 -13.99
CA PRO A 243 5.31 12.21 -14.77
C PRO A 243 4.83 10.91 -15.45
N GLY A 244 5.76 10.12 -16.02
CA GLY A 244 5.42 8.84 -16.64
C GLY A 244 4.91 7.79 -15.65
N MET A 245 5.44 7.81 -14.42
CA MET A 245 4.99 6.91 -13.35
C MET A 245 3.67 7.39 -12.74
N SER A 246 3.47 8.71 -12.62
CA SER A 246 2.21 9.30 -12.20
C SER A 246 1.08 8.97 -13.17
N SER A 247 1.31 9.08 -14.47
CA SER A 247 0.32 8.67 -15.49
C SER A 247 -0.01 7.18 -15.39
N TYR A 248 1.00 6.35 -15.13
CA TYR A 248 0.82 4.91 -14.93
C TYR A 248 -0.05 4.61 -13.69
N TYR A 249 0.25 5.22 -12.54
CA TYR A 249 -0.55 5.02 -11.34
C TYR A 249 -1.97 5.58 -11.47
N SER A 250 -2.12 6.70 -12.16
CA SER A 250 -3.44 7.29 -12.42
C SER A 250 -4.32 6.35 -13.22
N GLU A 251 -3.76 5.64 -14.20
CA GLU A 251 -4.47 4.62 -14.98
C GLU A 251 -4.84 3.39 -14.13
N ILE A 252 -3.91 2.83 -13.35
CA ILE A 252 -4.20 1.59 -12.61
C ILE A 252 -5.14 1.81 -11.42
N PHE A 253 -5.08 2.99 -10.80
CA PHE A 253 -5.93 3.35 -9.68
C PHE A 253 -7.19 4.10 -10.12
N ASN A 254 -7.25 4.59 -11.36
CA ASN A 254 -8.33 5.45 -11.86
C ASN A 254 -8.53 6.69 -10.96
N VAL A 255 -7.43 7.35 -10.64
CA VAL A 255 -7.38 8.54 -9.77
C VAL A 255 -6.38 9.54 -10.31
N GLU A 256 -6.73 10.83 -10.24
CA GLU A 256 -5.80 11.91 -10.58
C GLU A 256 -4.73 12.09 -9.49
N PRO A 257 -3.48 12.42 -9.87
CA PRO A 257 -2.41 12.67 -8.90
C PRO A 257 -2.75 13.85 -7.99
N LEU A 258 -2.29 13.79 -6.74
CA LEU A 258 -2.26 14.97 -5.89
C LEU A 258 -1.34 16.01 -6.54
N GLY A 259 -1.82 17.25 -6.67
CA GLY A 259 -1.01 18.36 -7.20
C GLY A 259 -0.86 18.40 -8.73
N GLY A 260 -1.73 17.71 -9.49
CA GLY A 260 -1.81 17.90 -10.94
C GLY A 260 -2.16 19.33 -11.31
N HIS A 261 -1.28 19.99 -12.06
CA HIS A 261 -1.52 21.28 -12.72
C HIS A 261 -2.19 21.08 -14.07
#